data_AF-A0A7W0K215-F1
#
_entry.id   AF-A0A7W0K215-F1
#
_cell.length_a   1.000
_cell.length_b   1.000
_cell.length_c   1.000
_cell.angle_alpha   90.00
_cell.angle_beta   90.00
_cell.angle_gamma   90.00
#
_symmetry.space_group_name_H-M   'P 1'
#
loop_
_entity.id
_entity.type
_entity.pdbx_description
1 polymer ?
#
loop_
_entity_poly.entity_id
_entity_poly.type
_entity_poly.pdbx_seq_one_letter_code
_entity_poly.pdbx_strand_id
1 'polypeptide(L)'
;VTVKPFALSPLNATLRAFDVHVVGNVSSENARRAVVRGSCVGGSIQHVQGGSAAVARNQVNGDVQMFSNSGEVMIIGNRIDGNLQCKSNTHPPTGGGNIVDGNKEDQCRSL
;
A
#
# COMPACT_ATOMS: atom_id res chain seq x y z
N VAL A 1 -2.96 -14.05 13.71
CA VAL A 1 -3.17 -12.86 14.56
C VAL A 1 -4.04 -11.90 13.79
N THR A 2 -5.25 -11.61 14.28
CA THR A 2 -6.12 -10.58 13.71
C THR A 2 -5.71 -9.26 14.32
N VAL A 3 -5.22 -8.32 13.51
CA VAL A 3 -4.86 -6.99 14.02
C VAL A 3 -5.93 -5.98 13.64
N LYS A 4 -6.29 -5.12 14.60
CA LYS A 4 -7.18 -3.96 14.41
C LYS A 4 -6.59 -2.99 13.38
N PRO A 5 -7.39 -2.04 12.85
CA PRO A 5 -6.91 -1.06 11.87
C PRO A 5 -5.62 -0.37 12.35
N PHE A 6 -4.62 -0.30 11.47
CA PHE A 6 -3.38 0.40 11.75
C PHE A 6 -3.46 1.82 11.20
N ALA A 7 -3.17 2.81 12.03
CA ALA A 7 -2.94 4.20 11.64
C ALA A 7 -1.68 4.69 12.35
N LEU A 8 -0.70 5.19 11.59
CA LEU A 8 0.52 5.83 12.11
C LEU A 8 0.62 7.23 11.51
N SER A 9 0.95 8.23 12.34
CA SER A 9 1.07 9.66 12.01
C SER A 9 2.40 10.37 12.41
N PRO A 10 3.37 9.80 13.18
CA PRO A 10 4.61 10.53 13.52
C PRO A 10 5.68 10.56 12.42
N LEU A 11 6.43 11.68 12.32
CA LEU A 11 7.72 11.74 11.62
C LEU A 11 8.66 10.65 12.20
N ASN A 12 9.21 9.78 11.34
CA ASN A 12 9.99 8.58 11.67
C ASN A 12 9.21 7.31 12.04
N ALA A 13 7.87 7.33 12.01
CA ALA A 13 7.11 6.10 12.18
C ALA A 13 7.42 5.07 11.08
N THR A 14 7.42 3.79 11.46
CA THR A 14 7.55 2.66 10.52
C THR A 14 6.39 1.70 10.73
N LEU A 15 5.60 1.45 9.68
CA LEU A 15 4.59 0.40 9.65
C LEU A 15 5.22 -0.89 9.10
N ARG A 16 5.01 -2.01 9.79
CA ARG A 16 5.37 -3.35 9.29
C ARG A 16 4.21 -4.31 9.53
N ALA A 17 3.65 -4.84 8.44
CA ALA A 17 2.61 -5.85 8.44
C ALA A 17 3.09 -7.02 7.58
N PHE A 18 3.54 -8.11 8.22
CA PHE A 18 4.06 -9.30 7.56
C PHE A 18 3.24 -10.51 7.94
N ASP A 19 2.73 -11.23 6.95
CA ASP A 19 2.01 -12.49 7.15
C ASP A 19 0.85 -12.34 8.16
N VAL A 20 0.16 -11.20 8.10
CA VAL A 20 -0.96 -10.85 8.98
C VAL A 20 -2.30 -10.93 8.26
N HIS A 21 -3.36 -11.13 9.04
CA HIS A 21 -4.74 -10.97 8.58
C HIS A 21 -5.32 -9.71 9.23
N VAL A 22 -5.59 -8.69 8.42
CA VAL A 22 -6.19 -7.42 8.85
C VAL A 22 -7.63 -7.42 8.37
N VAL A 23 -8.59 -7.34 9.30
CA VAL A 23 -10.03 -7.33 8.94
C VAL A 23 -10.44 -6.00 8.31
N GLY A 24 -9.78 -4.91 8.70
CA GLY A 24 -10.05 -3.57 8.20
C GLY A 24 -8.94 -3.05 7.28
N ASN A 25 -8.65 -1.75 7.42
CA ASN A 25 -7.67 -1.05 6.61
C ASN A 25 -6.27 -1.06 7.23
N VAL A 26 -5.26 -0.97 6.36
CA VAL A 26 -3.88 -0.64 6.75
C VAL A 26 -3.60 0.77 6.25
N SER A 27 -3.39 1.72 7.16
CA SER A 27 -3.13 3.11 6.80
C SER A 27 -1.86 3.64 7.47
N SER A 28 -1.15 4.50 6.75
CA SER A 28 -0.01 5.23 7.30
C SER A 28 0.11 6.58 6.61
N GLU A 29 0.21 7.63 7.42
CA GLU A 29 0.31 9.01 6.97
C GLU A 29 1.57 9.63 7.57
N ASN A 30 2.34 10.40 6.80
CA ASN A 30 3.59 11.04 7.26
C ASN A 30 4.66 10.06 7.79
N ALA A 31 4.45 8.76 7.64
CA ALA A 31 5.35 7.73 8.12
C ALA A 31 6.60 7.69 7.23
N ARG A 32 7.77 7.50 7.85
CA ARG A 32 9.04 7.38 7.12
C ARG A 32 9.06 6.13 6.24
N ARG A 33 8.41 5.05 6.68
CA ARG A 33 8.36 3.80 5.93
C ARG A 33 7.09 3.00 6.21
N ALA A 34 6.49 2.42 5.18
CA ALA A 34 5.42 1.44 5.31
C ALA A 34 5.75 0.16 4.53
N VAL A 35 5.63 -1.00 5.17
CA VAL A 35 5.81 -2.28 4.48
C VAL A 35 4.66 -3.21 4.83
N VAL A 36 3.93 -3.66 3.80
CA VAL A 36 2.87 -4.66 3.90
C VAL A 36 3.21 -5.82 2.96
N ARG A 37 3.41 -7.01 3.52
CA ARG A 37 3.87 -8.17 2.75
C ARG A 37 3.17 -9.45 3.17
N GLY A 38 2.81 -10.29 2.20
CA GLY A 38 2.29 -11.65 2.47
C GLY A 38 0.99 -11.65 3.27
N SER A 39 0.23 -10.56 3.23
CA SER A 39 -0.90 -10.33 4.14
C SER A 39 -2.24 -10.41 3.42
N CYS A 40 -3.30 -10.74 4.17
CA CYS A 40 -4.69 -10.59 3.74
C CYS A 40 -5.29 -9.35 4.40
N VAL A 41 -5.76 -8.41 3.60
CA VAL A 41 -6.34 -7.15 4.06
C VAL A 41 -7.79 -7.08 3.58
N GLY A 42 -8.73 -7.16 4.52
CA GLY A 42 -10.16 -7.14 4.24
C GLY A 42 -10.68 -5.76 3.79
N GLY A 43 -9.90 -4.70 4.02
CA GLY A 43 -10.15 -3.36 3.49
C GLY A 43 -9.07 -2.90 2.52
N SER A 44 -8.73 -1.61 2.57
CA SER A 44 -7.74 -0.97 1.70
C SER A 44 -6.37 -0.82 2.37
N ILE A 45 -5.34 -0.68 1.54
CA ILE A 45 -4.00 -0.26 1.96
C ILE A 45 -3.76 1.16 1.48
N GLN A 46 -3.42 2.07 2.40
CA GLN A 46 -3.19 3.47 2.08
C GLN A 46 -1.87 3.98 2.69
N HIS A 47 -1.04 4.65 1.87
CA HIS A 47 0.14 5.38 2.33
C HIS A 47 0.17 6.79 1.74
N VAL A 48 0.15 7.80 2.62
CA VAL A 48 0.00 9.21 2.24
C VAL A 48 1.09 10.08 2.85
N GLN A 49 1.65 11.00 2.07
CA GLN A 49 2.62 12.01 2.53
C GLN A 49 3.83 11.42 3.27
N GLY A 50 4.20 10.18 2.94
CA GLY A 50 5.24 9.44 3.63
C GLY A 50 6.59 9.46 2.93
N GLY A 51 7.49 8.66 3.48
CA GLY A 51 8.77 8.31 2.87
C GLY A 51 8.59 7.16 1.87
N SER A 52 9.19 6.00 2.15
CA SER A 52 9.14 4.84 1.25
C SER A 52 8.04 3.85 1.60
N ALA A 53 7.48 3.19 0.58
CA ALA A 53 6.47 2.17 0.75
C ALA A 53 6.79 0.90 -0.05
N ALA A 54 6.45 -0.26 0.51
CA ALA A 54 6.47 -1.52 -0.19
C ALA A 54 5.22 -2.35 0.12
N VAL A 55 4.43 -2.64 -0.92
CA VAL A 55 3.22 -3.47 -0.85
C VAL A 55 3.44 -4.67 -1.77
N ALA A 56 3.68 -5.84 -1.17
CA ALA A 56 4.13 -7.02 -1.91
C ALA A 56 3.39 -8.30 -1.54
N ARG A 57 2.87 -9.02 -2.54
CA ARG A 57 2.27 -10.36 -2.36
C ARG A 57 1.11 -10.37 -1.34
N ASN A 58 0.24 -9.37 -1.41
CA ASN A 58 -0.94 -9.29 -0.57
C ASN A 58 -2.20 -9.66 -1.35
N GLN A 59 -3.22 -10.12 -0.61
CA GLN A 59 -4.60 -10.11 -1.07
C GLN A 59 -5.33 -8.95 -0.40
N VAL A 60 -5.90 -8.05 -1.20
CA VAL A 60 -6.52 -6.82 -0.74
C VAL A 60 -7.93 -6.74 -1.32
N ASN A 61 -8.93 -6.76 -0.45
CA ASN A 61 -10.33 -6.74 -0.88
C ASN A 61 -10.81 -5.33 -1.25
N GLY A 62 -10.07 -4.30 -0.82
CA GLY A 62 -10.28 -2.90 -1.20
C GLY A 62 -9.23 -2.40 -2.19
N ASP A 63 -8.91 -1.11 -2.07
CA ASP A 63 -7.96 -0.43 -2.93
C ASP A 63 -6.53 -0.48 -2.37
N VAL A 64 -5.55 -0.26 -3.26
CA VAL A 64 -4.19 0.10 -2.87
C VAL A 64 -3.91 1.52 -3.35
N GLN A 65 -3.65 2.41 -2.41
CA GLN A 65 -3.55 3.85 -2.64
C GLN A 65 -2.22 4.42 -2.13
N MET A 66 -1.42 5.01 -3.03
CA MET A 66 -0.11 5.59 -2.73
C MET A 66 -0.08 7.05 -3.17
N PHE A 67 -0.16 7.98 -2.22
CA PHE A 67 -0.31 9.40 -2.54
C PHE A 67 0.76 10.29 -1.91
N SER A 68 1.36 11.18 -2.72
CA SER A 68 2.25 12.24 -2.26
C SER A 68 3.47 11.76 -1.47
N ASN A 69 4.01 10.58 -1.80
CA ASN A 69 5.17 10.03 -1.10
C ASN A 69 6.49 10.55 -1.69
N SER A 70 7.43 10.85 -0.82
CA SER A 70 8.75 11.41 -1.17
C SER A 70 9.79 10.33 -1.48
N GLY A 71 9.63 9.14 -0.92
CA GLY A 71 10.52 8.00 -1.12
C GLY A 71 10.07 7.05 -2.24
N GLU A 72 10.83 5.97 -2.40
CA GLU A 72 10.48 4.91 -3.36
C GLU A 72 9.21 4.17 -2.94
N VAL A 73 8.36 3.89 -3.93
CA VAL A 73 7.15 3.09 -3.77
C VAL A 73 7.26 1.86 -4.65
N MET A 74 7.22 0.67 -4.05
CA MET A 74 7.23 -0.61 -4.75
C MET A 74 5.91 -1.36 -4.54
N ILE A 75 5.25 -1.75 -5.63
CA ILE A 75 3.97 -2.46 -5.61
C ILE A 75 4.07 -3.68 -6.52
N ILE A 76 4.14 -4.88 -5.94
CA ILE A 76 4.48 -6.10 -6.69
C ILE A 76 3.68 -7.32 -6.27
N GLY A 77 3.13 -8.03 -7.26
CA GLY A 77 2.53 -9.35 -7.05
C GLY A 77 1.30 -9.36 -6.14
N ASN A 78 0.54 -8.26 -6.09
CA ASN A 78 -0.68 -8.19 -5.29
C ASN A 78 -1.91 -8.65 -6.09
N ARG A 79 -2.89 -9.24 -5.40
CA ARG A 79 -4.26 -9.40 -5.90
C ARG A 79 -5.13 -8.36 -5.21
N ILE A 80 -5.71 -7.46 -5.99
CA ILE A 80 -6.44 -6.29 -5.52
C ILE A 80 -7.84 -6.34 -6.16
N ASP A 81 -8.86 -6.47 -5.33
CA ASP A 81 -10.25 -6.54 -5.81
C ASP A 81 -10.80 -5.14 -6.16
N GLY A 82 -10.21 -4.08 -5.58
CA GLY A 82 -10.46 -2.68 -5.92
C GLY A 82 -9.50 -2.11 -6.97
N ASN A 83 -9.17 -0.82 -6.85
CA ASN A 83 -8.27 -0.09 -7.72
C ASN A 83 -6.83 -0.05 -7.17
N LEU A 84 -5.88 0.14 -8.08
CA LEU A 84 -4.49 0.47 -7.77
C LEU A 84 -4.21 1.90 -8.20
N GLN A 85 -4.14 2.83 -7.25
CA GLN A 85 -4.09 4.27 -7.51
C GLN A 85 -2.81 4.90 -6.95
N CYS A 86 -2.08 5.63 -7.79
CA CYS A 86 -0.83 6.25 -7.38
C CYS A 86 -0.68 7.65 -7.94
N LYS A 87 -0.67 8.65 -7.06
CA LYS A 87 -0.76 10.06 -7.45
C LYS A 87 0.22 10.92 -6.69
N SER A 88 0.85 11.86 -7.39
CA SER A 88 1.77 12.86 -6.82
C SER A 88 2.95 12.30 -6.04
N ASN A 89 3.32 11.03 -6.22
CA ASN A 89 4.56 10.51 -5.66
C ASN A 89 5.74 11.13 -6.40
N THR A 90 6.79 11.51 -5.67
CA THR A 90 7.98 12.17 -6.25
C THR A 90 8.62 11.30 -7.31
N HIS A 91 8.67 9.99 -7.07
CA HIS A 91 9.14 9.00 -8.03
C HIS A 91 7.96 8.14 -8.49
N PRO A 92 7.84 7.83 -9.80
CA PRO A 92 6.88 6.85 -10.28
C PRO A 92 7.04 5.52 -9.52
N PRO A 93 5.95 4.91 -9.03
CA PRO A 93 6.04 3.62 -8.39
C PRO A 93 6.59 2.55 -9.32
N THR A 94 7.34 1.60 -8.75
CA THR A 94 7.93 0.47 -9.46
C THR A 94 7.23 -0.83 -9.07
N GLY A 95 7.44 -1.89 -9.87
CA GLY A 95 6.94 -3.23 -9.59
C GLY A 95 6.30 -3.88 -10.81
N GLY A 96 5.40 -4.83 -10.57
CA GLY A 96 4.72 -5.58 -11.63
C GLY A 96 3.99 -6.81 -11.10
N GLY A 97 3.29 -7.50 -12.00
CA GLY A 97 2.54 -8.72 -11.65
C GLY A 97 1.37 -8.47 -10.71
N ASN A 98 0.85 -7.25 -10.65
CA ASN A 98 -0.35 -6.94 -9.88
C ASN A 98 -1.59 -7.33 -10.70
N ILE A 99 -2.44 -8.16 -10.10
CA ILE A 99 -3.76 -8.51 -10.63
C ILE A 99 -4.75 -7.57 -9.95
N VAL A 100 -5.41 -6.73 -10.73
CA VAL A 100 -6.30 -5.68 -10.24
C VAL A 100 -7.63 -5.86 -10.97
N ASP A 101 -8.70 -6.09 -10.21
CA ASP A 101 -10.04 -6.29 -10.78
C ASP A 101 -10.67 -4.94 -11.17
N GLY A 102 -10.34 -3.87 -10.45
CA GLY A 102 -10.59 -2.49 -10.86
C GLY A 102 -9.56 -1.94 -11.84
N ASN A 103 -9.24 -0.65 -11.72
CA ASN A 103 -8.32 0.04 -12.61
C ASN A 103 -6.94 0.27 -11.98
N LYS A 104 -5.93 0.34 -12.84
CA LYS A 104 -4.62 0.90 -12.51
C LYS A 104 -4.57 2.35 -12.96
N GLU A 105 -4.41 3.27 -12.03
CA GLU A 105 -4.59 4.69 -12.28
C GLU A 105 -3.29 5.49 -12.12
N ASP A 106 -3.23 6.61 -12.82
CA ASP A 106 -2.17 7.61 -12.73
C ASP A 106 -0.76 7.00 -12.89
N GLN A 107 0.11 7.18 -11.91
CA GLN A 107 1.50 6.72 -11.95
C GLN A 107 1.60 5.19 -11.87
N CYS A 108 0.52 4.49 -11.51
CA CYS A 108 0.48 3.04 -11.40
C CYS A 108 -0.12 2.34 -12.63
N ARG A 109 -0.48 3.07 -13.68
CA ARG A 109 -1.10 2.53 -14.91
C ARG A 109 -0.31 1.40 -15.60
N SER A 110 0.99 1.29 -15.35
CA SER A 110 1.88 0.30 -15.98
C SER A 110 2.27 -0.89 -15.08
N LEU A 111 1.69 -1.02 -13.88
CA LEU A 111 2.09 -2.04 -12.88
C LEU A 111 1.27 -3.33 -12.93
#